data_AF-A0A7X0VA05-F1
#
_entry.id   AF-A0A7X0VA05-F1
#
_cell.length_a   1.000
_cell.length_b   1.000
_cell.length_c   1.000
_cell.angle_alpha   90.00
_cell.angle_beta   90.00
_cell.angle_gamma   90.00
#
_symmetry.space_group_name_H-M   'P 1'
#
loop_
_entity.id
_entity.type
_entity.pdbx_description
1 polymer ?
#
loop_
_entity_poly.entity_id
_entity_poly.type
_entity_poly.pdbx_seq_one_letter_code
_entity_poly.pdbx_strand_id
1 'polypeptide(L)' 'MDNLLLAITRVHLALVAPRRRDERGDVPGWVLITVMTAGLVMVIWGVAKGQLTSMLRDALDSVHD' A
#
# COMPACT_ATOMS: atom_id res chain seq x y z
N MET A 1 21.95 -41.97 0.21
CA MET A 1 20.73 -41.26 -0.23
C MET A 1 20.43 -40.05 0.68
N ASP A 2 21.09 -39.99 1.83
CA ASP A 2 20.87 -39.04 2.91
C ASP A 2 21.38 -37.63 2.56
N ASN A 3 22.44 -37.52 1.76
CA ASN A 3 22.99 -36.23 1.33
C ASN A 3 22.03 -35.46 0.43
N LEU A 4 21.25 -36.18 -0.39
CA LEU A 4 20.23 -35.60 -1.26
C LEU A 4 19.05 -35.07 -0.45
N LEU A 5 18.58 -35.85 0.53
CA LEU A 5 17.52 -35.43 1.43
C LEU A 5 17.95 -34.21 2.25
N LEU A 6 19.17 -34.20 2.78
CA LEU A 6 19.72 -33.04 3.49
C LEU A 6 19.88 -31.82 2.57
N ALA A 7 20.27 -32.02 1.31
CA ALA A 7 20.36 -30.94 0.33
C ALA A 7 18.96 -30.35 0.04
N ILE A 8 17.96 -31.20 -0.18
CA ILE A 8 16.57 -30.79 -0.40
C ILE A 8 16.02 -30.07 0.83
N THR A 9 16.21 -30.60 2.04
CA THR A 9 15.77 -29.97 3.29
C THR A 9 16.43 -28.62 3.52
N ARG A 10 17.74 -28.48 3.23
CA ARG A 10 18.45 -27.18 3.34
C ARG A 10 17.95 -26.16 2.33
N VAL A 11 17.74 -26.57 1.07
CA VAL A 11 17.19 -25.70 0.03
C VAL A 11 15.76 -25.28 0.38
N HIS A 12 14.93 -26.23 0.84
CA HIS A 12 13.56 -25.96 1.23
C HIS A 12 13.49 -25.02 2.45
N LEU A 13 14.37 -25.19 3.43
CA LEU A 13 14.47 -24.31 4.58
C LEU A 13 14.95 -22.92 4.15
N ALA A 14 15.92 -22.81 3.25
CA ALA A 14 16.40 -21.52 2.75
C ALA A 14 15.33 -20.75 1.95
N LEU A 15 14.49 -21.45 1.20
CA LEU A 15 13.43 -20.85 0.39
C LEU A 15 12.19 -20.46 1.21
N VAL A 16 11.87 -21.21 2.27
CA VAL A 16 10.66 -21.01 3.10
C VAL A 16 10.97 -20.27 4.40
N ALA A 17 12.24 -20.17 4.79
CA ALA A 17 12.63 -19.42 5.98
C ALA A 17 12.13 -17.97 5.87
N PRO A 18 11.49 -17.44 6.94
CA PRO A 18 11.10 -16.05 6.96
C PRO A 18 12.36 -15.19 6.81
N ARG A 19 12.39 -14.35 5.78
CA ARG A 19 13.43 -13.32 5.64
C ARG A 19 13.43 -12.50 6.92
N ARG A 20 14.56 -12.48 7.65
CA ARG A 20 14.74 -11.60 8.81
C ARG A 20 14.61 -10.16 8.32
N ARG A 21 13.41 -9.58 8.44
CA ARG A 21 13.19 -8.14 8.37
C ARG A 21 13.87 -7.54 9.58
N ASP A 22 15.15 -7.20 9.47
CA ASP A 22 15.83 -6.25 10.36
C ASP A 22 17.26 -6.02 9.84
N GLU A 23 17.36 -5.54 8.60
CA GLU A 23 18.44 -4.66 8.22
C GLU A 23 17.95 -3.26 8.60
N ARG A 24 18.36 -2.78 9.78
CA ARG A 24 17.96 -1.47 10.33
C ARG A 24 18.06 -0.40 9.24
N GLY A 25 16.93 0.04 8.70
CA GLY A 25 16.88 1.03 7.60
C GLY A 25 15.91 0.70 6.47
N ASP A 26 15.47 -0.56 6.33
CA ASP A 26 14.46 -0.89 5.32
C ASP A 26 13.06 -0.48 5.77
N VAL A 27 12.48 0.48 5.04
CA VAL A 27 11.11 0.95 5.25
C VAL A 27 10.15 -0.23 5.03
N PRO A 28 9.24 -0.53 5.97
CA PRO A 28 8.30 -1.63 5.80
C PRO A 28 7.52 -1.49 4.49
N GLY A 29 7.38 -2.57 3.72
CA GLY A 29 6.68 -2.53 2.43
C GLY A 29 5.24 -2.01 2.50
N TRP A 30 4.58 -2.15 3.66
CA TRP A 30 3.25 -1.58 3.88
C TRP A 30 3.26 -0.03 3.87
N VAL A 31 4.34 0.60 4.36
CA VAL A 31 4.49 2.06 4.37
C VAL A 31 4.54 2.59 2.93
N LEU A 32 5.31 1.96 2.06
CA LEU A 32 5.40 2.38 0.66
C LEU A 32 4.03 2.35 -0.04
N ILE A 33 3.24 1.29 0.21
CA ILE A 33 1.87 1.16 -0.32
C ILE A 33 0.98 2.30 0.21
N THR A 34 1.08 2.62 1.49
CA THR A 34 0.29 3.72 2.08
C THR A 34 0.70 5.09 1.51
N VAL A 35 2.00 5.36 1.33
CA VAL A 35 2.50 6.62 0.75
C VAL A 35 2.05 6.76 -0.70
N MET A 36 2.15 5.69 -1.49
CA MET A 36 1.67 5.67 -2.87
C MET A 36 0.16 5.93 -2.94
N THR A 37 -0.62 5.29 -2.07
CA THR A 37 -2.07 5.48 -1.98
C THR A 37 -2.41 6.92 -1.57
N ALA A 38 -1.74 7.46 -0.54
CA ALA A 38 -1.95 8.83 -0.10
C ALA A 38 -1.62 9.84 -1.21
N GLY A 39 -0.55 9.61 -1.96
CA GLY A 39 -0.18 10.43 -3.12
C GLY A 39 -1.25 10.39 -4.22
N LEU A 40 -1.74 9.20 -4.58
CA LEU A 40 -2.81 9.05 -5.56
C LEU A 40 -4.09 9.76 -5.12
N VAL A 41 -4.51 9.58 -3.86
CA VAL A 41 -5.67 10.26 -3.30
C VAL A 41 -5.51 11.78 -3.34
N MET A 42 -4.32 12.30 -3.00
CA MET A 42 -4.06 13.74 -3.04
C MET A 42 -4.14 14.33 -4.45
N VAL A 43 -3.63 13.61 -5.45
CA VAL A 43 -3.74 14.00 -6.87
C VAL A 43 -5.20 14.00 -7.33
N ILE A 44 -5.94 12.92 -7.05
CA ILE A 44 -7.36 12.81 -7.42
C ILE A 44 -8.18 13.90 -6.73
N TRP A 45 -7.94 14.12 -5.44
CA TRP A 45 -8.60 15.16 -4.65
C TRP A 45 -8.36 16.57 -5.22
N GLY A 46 -7.13 16.86 -5.65
CA GLY A 46 -6.78 18.14 -6.27
C GLY A 46 -7.65 18.48 -7.48
N VAL A 47 -7.98 17.49 -8.30
CA VAL A 47 -8.89 17.63 -9.45
C VAL A 47 -10.35 17.68 -9.00
N ALA A 48 -10.74 16.83 -8.04
CA ALA A 48 -12.14 16.67 -7.63
C ALA A 48 -12.69 17.84 -6.78
N LYS A 49 -11.83 18.55 -6.02
CA LYS A 49 -12.25 19.57 -5.03
C LYS A 49 -13.19 20.63 -5.61
N GLY A 50 -12.90 21.14 -6.81
CA GLY A 50 -13.70 22.18 -7.44
C GLY A 50 -15.13 21.73 -7.73
N GLN A 51 -15.28 20.56 -8.36
CA GLN A 51 -16.59 20.01 -8.69
C GLN A 51 -17.39 19.65 -7.45
N LEU A 52 -16.76 19.03 -6.45
CA LEU A 52 -17.44 18.66 -5.21
C LEU A 52 -17.96 19.90 -4.46
N THR A 53 -17.20 21.00 -4.49
CA THR A 53 -17.62 22.27 -3.89
C THR A 53 -18.80 22.89 -4.65
N SER A 54 -18.80 22.82 -5.98
CA SER A 54 -19.92 23.30 -6.80
C SER A 54 -21.18 22.51 -6.50
N MET A 55 -21.11 21.18 -6.60
CA MET A 55 -22.24 20.29 -6.32
C MET A 55 -22.80 20.49 -4.91
N LEU A 56 -21.93 20.71 -3.92
CA LEU A 56 -22.36 21.01 -2.55
C LEU A 56 -23.08 22.36 -2.45
N ARG A 57 -22.58 23.41 -3.12
CA ARG A 57 -23.23 24.73 -3.14
C ARG A 57 -24.59 24.65 -3.81
N ASP A 58 -24.65 24.04 -5.00
CA ASP A 58 -25.88 23.85 -5.76
C ASP A 58 -26.94 23.10 -4.95
N ALA A 59 -26.53 22.06 -4.21
CA ALA A 59 -27.42 21.29 -3.34
C ALA A 59 -27.89 22.07 -2.09
N LEU A 60 -27.07 22.98 -1.55
CA LEU A 60 -27.47 23.82 -0.42
C LEU A 60 -28.45 24.92 -0.87
N ASP A 61 -28.19 25.54 -2.01
CA ASP A 61 -29.06 26.58 -2.57
C ASP A 61 -30.44 26.00 -2.92
N SER A 62 -30.52 24.76 -3.42
CA SER A 62 -31.79 24.11 -3.76
C SER A 62 -32.70 23.79 -2.58
N VAL A 63 -32.21 23.87 -1.33
CA VAL A 63 -33.01 23.64 -0.12
C VAL A 63 -33.46 24.96 0.51
N HIS A 64 -32.80 26.06 0.15
CA HIS A 64 -33.14 27.39 0.65
C HIS A 64 -34.30 28.04 -0.11
N ASP A 65 -34.56 27.62 -1.35
CA ASP A 65 -35.78 27.90 -2.13
C ASP A 65 -36.90 26.88 -1.84
#